data_AF-A0A3B5LH56-F1
#
_entry.id   AF-A0A3B5LH56-F1
#
_cell.length_a   1.000
_cell.length_b   1.000
_cell.length_c   1.000
_cell.angle_alpha   90.00
_cell.angle_beta   90.00
_cell.angle_gamma   90.00
#
_symmetry.space_group_name_H-M   'P 1'
#
loop_
_entity.id
_entity.type
_entity.pdbx_description
1 polymer ?
#
loop_
_entity_poly.entity_id
_entity_poly.type
_entity_poly.pdbx_seq_one_letter_code
_entity_poly.pdbx_strand_id
1 'polypeptide(L)'
;MPLVKRNIEPRHLCRGALPDGVTSELECVTNSTLAAIIKQLGSLSRHAEDIFGELFNEANSFYLRMSSLQERVDQLAVKVTQLDSTVEEGMCVQACNNLKCIYFLFSTVTSSFNRY
;
A
#
# COMPACT_ATOMS: atom_id res chain seq x y z
N MET A 1 -1.69 -2.85 15.90
CA MET A 1 -2.95 -3.47 15.43
C MET A 1 -3.62 -4.17 16.61
N PRO A 2 -4.86 -3.84 16.96
CA PRO A 2 -5.63 -4.66 17.89
C PRO A 2 -5.92 -6.03 17.25
N LEU A 3 -5.79 -7.12 18.03
CA LEU A 3 -6.10 -8.47 17.57
C LEU A 3 -7.61 -8.59 17.41
N VAL A 4 -8.10 -8.49 16.17
CA VAL A 4 -9.51 -8.69 15.85
C VAL A 4 -9.86 -10.15 16.18
N LYS A 5 -10.60 -10.36 17.28
CA LYS A 5 -11.16 -11.67 17.62
C LYS A 5 -12.30 -11.96 16.65
N ARG A 6 -12.02 -12.66 15.56
CA ARG A 6 -13.03 -13.15 14.61
C ARG A 6 -13.74 -14.34 15.23
N ASN A 7 -15.01 -14.15 15.57
CA ASN A 7 -15.81 -15.20 16.19
C ASN A 7 -16.61 -15.96 15.12
N ILE A 8 -16.51 -17.28 15.09
CA ILE A 8 -17.25 -18.12 14.15
C ILE A 8 -18.57 -18.53 14.80
N GLU A 9 -19.67 -18.30 14.11
CA GLU A 9 -21.01 -18.66 14.59
C GLU A 9 -21.67 -19.69 13.67
N PRO A 10 -22.42 -20.67 14.21
CA PRO A 10 -22.68 -20.93 15.64
C PRO A 10 -21.51 -21.61 16.36
N ARG A 11 -21.24 -21.23 17.62
CA ARG A 11 -20.24 -21.92 18.46
C ARG A 11 -20.68 -23.29 19.00
N HIS A 12 -21.97 -23.47 19.22
CA HIS A 12 -22.53 -24.69 19.77
C HIS A 12 -23.42 -25.37 18.73
N LEU A 13 -23.12 -26.62 18.41
CA LEU A 13 -23.79 -27.33 17.32
C LEU A 13 -25.01 -28.15 17.77
N CYS A 14 -25.03 -28.61 19.03
CA CYS A 14 -25.99 -29.61 19.51
C CYS A 14 -26.52 -29.36 20.93
N ARG A 15 -26.48 -28.12 21.45
CA ARG A 15 -26.80 -27.82 22.87
C ARG A 15 -28.27 -27.50 23.18
N GLY A 16 -29.19 -27.77 22.26
CA GLY A 16 -30.62 -27.47 22.42
C GLY A 16 -31.45 -28.67 22.87
N ALA A 17 -32.56 -28.41 23.57
CA ALA A 17 -33.60 -29.41 23.78
C ALA A 17 -34.29 -29.72 22.45
N LEU A 18 -34.63 -30.99 22.24
CA LEU A 18 -35.41 -31.41 21.07
C LEU A 18 -36.88 -31.00 21.26
N PRO A 19 -37.59 -30.66 20.18
CA PRO A 19 -39.03 -30.40 20.25
C PRO A 19 -39.81 -31.67 20.60
N ASP A 20 -40.91 -31.50 21.33
CA ASP A 20 -41.77 -32.61 21.74
C ASP A 20 -42.41 -33.30 20.51
N GLY A 21 -42.49 -34.63 20.55
CA GLY A 21 -43.13 -35.42 19.50
C GLY A 21 -42.25 -35.78 18.30
N VAL A 22 -40.93 -35.62 18.39
CA VAL A 22 -39.99 -36.12 17.37
C VAL A 22 -39.98 -37.65 17.36
N THR A 23 -40.19 -38.24 16.19
CA THR A 23 -40.20 -39.70 15.99
C THR A 23 -38.81 -40.33 16.05
N SER A 24 -37.80 -39.63 15.54
CA SER A 24 -36.39 -40.07 15.51
C SER A 24 -35.48 -38.95 16.03
N GLU A 25 -35.23 -38.98 17.34
CA GLU A 25 -34.40 -37.97 18.01
C GLU A 25 -32.99 -37.91 17.46
N LEU A 26 -32.38 -39.07 17.19
CA LEU A 26 -31.02 -39.14 16.66
C LEU A 26 -30.91 -38.49 15.27
N GLU A 27 -31.88 -38.73 14.40
CA GLU A 27 -31.92 -38.11 13.07
C GLU A 27 -32.12 -36.59 13.19
N CYS A 28 -33.00 -36.14 14.08
CA CYS A 28 -33.25 -34.73 14.33
C CYS A 28 -32.00 -33.99 14.84
N VAL A 29 -31.29 -34.57 15.83
CA VAL A 29 -30.02 -34.02 16.33
C VAL A 29 -28.98 -34.00 15.22
N THR A 30 -28.85 -35.09 14.46
CA THR A 30 -27.84 -35.19 13.38
C THR A 30 -28.09 -34.12 12.32
N ASN A 31 -29.32 -33.98 11.84
CA ASN A 31 -29.67 -32.99 10.82
C ASN A 31 -29.49 -31.55 11.33
N SER A 32 -29.88 -31.27 12.58
CA SER A 32 -29.67 -29.97 13.22
C SER A 32 -28.18 -29.63 13.34
N THR A 33 -27.36 -30.64 13.69
CA THR A 33 -25.90 -30.51 13.79
C THR A 33 -25.28 -30.22 12.44
N LEU A 34 -25.68 -30.95 11.39
CA LEU A 34 -25.20 -30.72 10.01
C LEU A 34 -25.57 -29.32 9.53
N ALA A 35 -26.80 -28.87 9.76
CA ALA A 35 -27.23 -27.52 9.42
C ALA A 35 -26.42 -26.45 10.16
N ALA A 36 -26.10 -26.67 11.45
CA ALA A 36 -25.25 -25.79 12.23
C ALA A 36 -23.81 -25.75 11.72
N ILE A 37 -23.24 -26.88 11.32
CA ILE A 37 -21.90 -26.96 10.70
C ILE A 37 -21.87 -26.18 9.38
N ILE A 38 -22.88 -26.34 8.52
CA ILE A 38 -22.94 -25.60 7.25
C ILE A 38 -22.96 -24.08 7.49
N LYS A 39 -23.73 -23.61 8.48
CA LYS A 39 -23.73 -22.20 8.89
C LYS A 39 -22.37 -21.75 9.43
N GLN A 40 -21.73 -22.60 10.23
CA GLN A 40 -20.42 -22.33 10.81
C GLN A 40 -19.34 -22.18 9.72
N LEU A 41 -19.38 -23.06 8.71
CA LEU A 41 -18.51 -22.97 7.53
C LEU A 41 -18.79 -21.69 6.73
N GLY A 42 -20.05 -21.30 6.54
CA GLY A 42 -20.40 -20.03 5.91
C GLY A 42 -19.84 -18.81 6.66
N SER A 43 -19.92 -18.81 8.00
CA SER A 43 -19.30 -17.77 8.83
C SER A 43 -17.78 -17.75 8.67
N LEU A 44 -17.14 -18.92 8.63
CA LEU A 44 -15.69 -19.04 8.41
C LEU A 44 -15.27 -18.52 7.02
N SER A 45 -16.01 -18.87 5.97
CA SER A 45 -15.75 -18.40 4.61
C SER A 45 -15.83 -16.87 4.51
N ARG A 46 -16.82 -16.24 5.17
CA ARG A 46 -16.91 -14.78 5.23
C ARG A 46 -15.70 -14.15 5.92
N HIS A 47 -15.27 -14.71 7.05
CA HIS A 47 -14.06 -14.23 7.74
C HIS A 47 -12.81 -14.36 6.86
N ALA A 48 -12.70 -15.44 6.08
CA ALA A 48 -11.61 -15.62 5.14
C ALA A 48 -11.66 -14.58 4.01
N GLU A 49 -12.84 -14.33 3.44
CA GLU A 49 -13.06 -13.30 2.41
C GLU A 49 -12.65 -11.91 2.91
N ASP A 50 -13.05 -11.53 4.13
CA ASP A 50 -12.66 -10.25 4.74
C ASP A 50 -11.14 -10.12 4.86
N ILE A 51 -10.46 -11.16 5.35
CA ILE A 51 -8.99 -11.17 5.50
C ILE A 51 -8.29 -11.04 4.14
N PHE A 52 -8.70 -11.86 3.17
CA PHE A 52 -8.09 -11.83 1.85
C PHE A 52 -8.42 -10.53 1.10
N GLY A 53 -9.60 -9.95 1.31
CA GLY A 53 -9.98 -8.64 0.79
C GLY A 53 -9.11 -7.52 1.35
N GLU A 54 -8.89 -7.49 2.67
CA GLU A 54 -7.98 -6.54 3.32
C GLU A 54 -6.55 -6.66 2.76
N LEU A 55 -6.03 -7.89 2.66
CA LEU A 55 -4.69 -8.15 2.12
C LEU A 55 -4.57 -7.74 0.65
N PHE A 56 -5.59 -8.03 -0.17
CA PHE A 56 -5.62 -7.66 -1.57
C PHE A 56 -5.60 -6.15 -1.76
N ASN A 57 -6.41 -5.42 -0.98
CA ASN A 57 -6.44 -3.96 -1.04
C ASN A 57 -5.08 -3.34 -0.67
N GLU A 58 -4.44 -3.86 0.38
CA GLU A 58 -3.11 -3.39 0.79
C GLU A 58 -2.04 -3.70 -0.27
N ALA A 59 -2.05 -4.91 -0.82
CA ALA A 59 -1.13 -5.30 -1.89
C ALA A 59 -1.33 -4.46 -3.16
N ASN A 60 -2.58 -4.14 -3.52
CA ASN A 60 -2.89 -3.28 -4.66
C ASN A 60 -2.43 -1.83 -4.42
N SER A 61 -2.63 -1.30 -3.21
CA SER A 61 -2.09 0.00 -2.81
C SER A 61 -0.56 0.04 -2.92
N PHE A 62 0.11 -1.01 -2.45
CA PHE A 62 1.56 -1.16 -2.58
C PHE A 62 2.00 -1.20 -4.06
N TYR A 63 1.30 -1.98 -4.88
CA TYR A 63 1.58 -2.09 -6.32
C TYR A 63 1.48 -0.74 -7.03
N LEU A 64 0.42 0.04 -6.79
CA LEU A 64 0.24 1.36 -7.41
C LEU A 64 1.37 2.33 -7.03
N ARG A 65 1.75 2.34 -5.75
CA ARG A 65 2.88 3.15 -5.26
C ARG A 65 4.20 2.72 -5.89
N MET A 66 4.43 1.41 -6.00
CA MET A 66 5.63 0.85 -6.61
C MET A 66 5.69 1.17 -8.10
N SER A 67 4.58 1.08 -8.82
CA SER A 67 4.49 1.44 -10.24
C SER A 67 4.83 2.92 -10.47
N SER A 68 4.26 3.83 -9.67
CA SER A 68 4.61 5.26 -9.75
C SER A 68 6.08 5.52 -9.41
N LEU A 69 6.64 4.80 -8.43
CA LEU A 69 8.05 4.90 -8.11
C LEU A 69 8.93 4.40 -9.26
N GLN A 70 8.56 3.28 -9.90
CA GLN A 70 9.28 2.72 -11.04
C GLN A 70 9.33 3.73 -12.19
N GLU A 71 8.22 4.37 -12.54
CA GLU A 71 8.19 5.40 -13.58
C GLU A 71 9.15 6.55 -13.26
N ARG A 72 9.19 7.00 -12.00
CA ARG A 72 10.12 8.06 -11.56
C ARG A 72 11.58 7.61 -11.64
N VAL A 73 11.87 6.35 -11.33
CA VAL A 73 13.22 5.75 -11.45
C VAL A 73 13.63 5.68 -12.92
N ASP A 74 12.74 5.27 -13.81
CA ASP A 74 13.01 5.17 -15.25
C ASP A 74 13.26 6.57 -15.85
N GLN A 75 12.42 7.55 -15.51
CA GLN A 75 12.62 8.94 -15.94
C GLN A 75 13.94 9.52 -15.41
N LEU A 76 14.31 9.18 -14.17
CA LEU A 76 15.59 9.60 -13.59
C LEU A 76 16.76 8.95 -14.34
N ALA A 77 16.69 7.65 -14.65
CA ALA A 77 17.73 6.94 -15.40
C ALA A 77 17.95 7.57 -16.79
N VAL A 78 16.87 7.94 -17.49
CA VAL A 78 16.96 8.67 -18.77
C VAL A 78 17.61 10.04 -18.58
N LYS A 79 17.23 10.81 -17.56
CA LYS A 79 17.85 12.10 -17.28
C LYS A 79 19.33 11.99 -16.93
N VAL A 80 19.73 10.98 -16.16
CA VAL A 80 21.13 10.72 -15.79
C VAL A 80 21.96 10.38 -17.03
N THR A 81 21.47 9.49 -17.89
CA THR A 81 22.16 9.11 -19.14
C THR A 81 22.25 10.26 -20.16
N GLN A 82 21.26 11.17 -20.18
CA GLN A 82 21.32 12.39 -20.99
C GLN A 82 22.31 13.43 -20.44
N LEU A 83 22.47 13.52 -19.12
CA LEU A 83 23.49 14.36 -18.49
C LEU A 83 24.91 13.85 -18.81
N ASP A 84 25.12 12.53 -18.85
CA ASP A 84 26.40 11.92 -19.29
C ASP A 84 26.74 12.20 -20.76
N SER A 85 25.73 12.38 -21.62
CA SER A 85 25.94 12.45 -23.08
C SER A 85 25.90 13.85 -23.67
N THR A 86 25.41 14.86 -22.96
CA THR A 86 25.25 16.19 -23.57
C THR A 86 26.33 17.21 -23.24
N VAL A 87 26.89 17.33 -22.02
CA VAL A 87 27.67 18.55 -21.78
C VAL A 87 28.74 18.51 -20.67
N GLU A 88 29.85 17.78 -20.87
CA GLU A 88 31.05 17.99 -20.03
C GLU A 88 31.96 19.14 -20.50
N GLU A 89 31.95 19.57 -21.77
CA GLU A 89 32.84 20.68 -22.21
C GLU A 89 32.13 22.05 -22.38
N GLY A 90 30.85 22.10 -22.75
CA GLY A 90 30.15 23.36 -23.06
C GLY A 90 29.47 24.06 -21.87
N MET A 91 28.89 23.29 -20.94
CA MET A 91 28.07 23.79 -19.82
C MET A 91 28.94 24.16 -18.63
N CYS A 92 30.07 23.49 -18.42
CA CYS A 92 31.04 23.86 -17.40
C CYS A 92 31.65 25.25 -17.69
N VAL A 93 31.94 25.56 -18.96
CA VAL A 93 32.45 26.86 -19.41
C VAL A 93 31.36 27.94 -19.29
N GLN A 94 30.14 27.65 -19.74
CA GLN A 94 29.04 28.62 -19.64
C GLN A 94 28.62 28.88 -18.18
N ALA A 95 28.60 27.85 -17.33
CA ALA A 95 28.37 27.99 -15.90
C ALA A 95 29.51 28.78 -15.22
N CYS A 96 30.78 28.49 -15.53
CA CYS A 96 31.92 29.27 -15.04
C CYS A 96 31.84 30.74 -15.47
N ASN A 97 31.44 31.02 -16.71
CA ASN A 97 31.30 32.39 -17.21
C ASN A 97 30.15 33.14 -16.52
N ASN A 98 29.00 32.49 -16.34
CA ASN A 98 27.85 33.10 -15.65
C ASN A 98 28.17 33.39 -14.17
N LEU A 99 28.86 32.49 -13.48
CA LEU A 99 29.33 32.73 -12.11
C LEU A 99 30.35 33.88 -12.06
N LYS A 100 31.34 33.93 -12.97
CA LYS A 100 32.31 35.05 -13.05
C LYS A 100 31.63 36.41 -13.29
N CYS A 101 30.62 36.48 -14.15
CA CYS A 101 29.85 37.71 -14.38
C CYS A 101 29.12 38.18 -13.12
N ILE A 102 28.51 37.26 -12.36
CA ILE A 102 27.83 37.61 -11.11
C ILE A 102 28.83 38.13 -10.07
N TYR A 103 29.99 37.47 -9.91
CA TYR A 103 31.05 37.95 -9.01
C TYR A 103 31.59 39.33 -9.41
N PHE A 104 31.74 39.60 -10.72
CA PHE A 104 32.19 40.90 -11.21
C PHE A 104 31.16 42.00 -10.93
N LEU A 105 29.87 41.74 -11.15
CA LEU A 105 28.78 42.66 -10.81
C LEU A 105 28.76 42.94 -9.30
N PHE A 106 28.87 41.91 -8.47
CA PHE A 106 28.89 42.08 -7.02
C PHE A 106 30.10 42.89 -6.54
N SER A 107 31.30 42.62 -7.07
CA SER A 107 32.51 43.37 -6.75
C SER A 107 32.44 44.84 -7.17
N THR A 108 31.86 45.10 -8.36
CA THR A 108 31.67 46.46 -8.87
C THR A 108 30.65 47.25 -8.04
N VAL A 109 29.54 46.61 -7.66
CA VAL A 109 28.52 47.22 -6.79
C VAL A 109 29.08 47.46 -5.39
N THR A 110 29.85 46.51 -4.83
CA THR A 110 30.45 46.65 -3.48
C THR A 110 31.55 47.72 -3.45
N SER A 111 32.38 47.84 -4.49
CA SER A 111 33.36 48.94 -4.62
C SER A 111 32.70 50.31 -4.79
N SER A 112 31.53 50.36 -5.42
CA SER A 112 30.77 51.61 -5.59
C SER A 112 30.10 52.06 -4.29
N PHE A 113 29.75 51.12 -3.42
CA PHE A 113 29.14 51.40 -2.11
C PHE A 113 30.17 51.81 -1.04
N ASN A 114 31.43 51.39 -1.17
CA ASN A 114 32.52 51.73 -0.24
C ASN A 114 33.23 53.07 -0.58
N ARG A 115 32.71 53.82 -1.56
CA ARG A 115 33.25 55.11 -2.02
C ARG A 115 32.37 56.31 -1.64
N TYR A 116 31.35 56.09 -0.80
CA TYR A 116 30.49 57.11 -0.19
C TYR A 116 30.52 56.98 1.34
#